data_AF-A0A7C1W9Q9-F1
#
_entry.id   AF-A0A7C1W9Q9-F1
#
_cell.length_a   1.000
_cell.length_b   1.000
_cell.length_c   1.000
_cell.angle_alpha   90.00
_cell.angle_beta   90.00
_cell.angle_gamma   90.00
#
_symmetry.space_group_name_H-M   'P 1'
#
loop_
_entity.id
_entity.type
_entity.pdbx_description
1 polymer ?
#
loop_
_entity_poly.entity_id
_entity_poly.type
_entity_poly.pdbx_seq_one_letter_code
_entity_poly.pdbx_strand_id
1 'polypeptide(L)'
;MHSQWSYAEALIFNQEFNKALEFLTSIYKREPNYPDVIHSILDALFGLGKTENEFDWIENPVVLKLNNETKDLCKDFLKKKRKPISFLSLYEYLIIEFDYVKFPESDLYKYLKTDVFFEFSDIKKEFWDVDIKLLRKKKN
;
A
#
# COMPACT_ATOMS: atom_id res chain seq x y z
N MET A 1 -23.32 -5.85 -6.90
CA MET A 1 -22.15 -4.96 -6.75
C MET A 1 -20.86 -5.73 -6.89
N HIS A 2 -20.66 -6.80 -6.11
CA HIS A 2 -19.50 -7.70 -6.22
C HIS A 2 -19.23 -8.20 -7.66
N SER A 3 -20.25 -8.69 -8.37
CA SER A 3 -20.10 -9.13 -9.77
C SER A 3 -19.73 -8.02 -10.77
N GLN A 4 -20.09 -6.76 -10.47
CA GLN A 4 -19.71 -5.62 -11.29
C GLN A 4 -18.25 -5.26 -11.02
N TRP A 5 -17.86 -5.15 -9.75
CA TRP A 5 -16.48 -4.89 -9.37
C TRP A 5 -15.51 -5.95 -9.93
N SER A 6 -15.82 -7.24 -9.80
CA SER A 6 -14.95 -8.31 -10.34
C SER A 6 -14.77 -8.26 -11.86
N TYR A 7 -15.76 -7.72 -12.60
CA TYR A 7 -15.59 -7.47 -14.03
C TYR A 7 -14.59 -6.35 -14.30
N ALA A 8 -14.62 -5.28 -13.51
CA ALA A 8 -13.62 -4.21 -13.61
C ALA A 8 -12.22 -4.70 -13.26
N GLU A 9 -12.06 -5.54 -12.24
CA GLU A 9 -10.77 -6.17 -11.94
C GLU A 9 -10.25 -7.00 -13.11
N ALA A 10 -11.10 -7.79 -13.75
CA ALA A 10 -10.72 -8.55 -14.95
C ALA A 10 -10.25 -7.62 -16.08
N LEU A 11 -10.86 -6.45 -16.26
CA LEU A 11 -10.40 -5.44 -17.22
C LEU A 11 -9.01 -4.89 -16.83
N ILE A 12 -8.78 -4.60 -15.54
CA ILE A 12 -7.48 -4.14 -15.02
C ILE A 12 -6.40 -5.19 -15.26
N PHE A 13 -6.66 -6.47 -14.95
CA PHE A 13 -5.71 -7.55 -15.19
C PHE A 13 -5.38 -7.73 -16.68
N ASN A 14 -6.33 -7.42 -17.57
CA ASN A 14 -6.12 -7.40 -19.03
C ASN A 14 -5.56 -6.07 -19.55
N GLN A 15 -5.16 -5.15 -18.68
CA GLN A 15 -4.64 -3.81 -19.01
C GLN A 15 -5.63 -2.94 -19.80
N GLU A 16 -6.93 -3.25 -19.73
CA GLU A 16 -8.01 -2.46 -20.35
C GLU A 16 -8.42 -1.28 -19.44
N PHE A 17 -7.44 -0.51 -18.96
CA PHE A 17 -7.60 0.47 -17.89
C PHE A 17 -8.65 1.56 -18.17
N ASN A 18 -8.75 2.05 -19.40
CA ASN A 18 -9.76 3.06 -19.76
C ASN A 18 -11.19 2.52 -19.61
N LYS A 19 -11.43 1.27 -20.01
CA LYS A 19 -12.74 0.62 -19.86
C LYS A 19 -13.03 0.32 -18.39
N ALA A 20 -12.01 -0.12 -17.64
CA ALA A 20 -12.13 -0.30 -16.21
C ALA A 20 -12.54 1.01 -15.52
N LEU A 21 -11.90 2.15 -15.85
CA LEU A 21 -12.23 3.46 -15.30
C LEU A 21 -13.66 3.90 -15.63
N GLU A 22 -14.10 3.78 -16.89
CA GLU A 22 -15.47 4.12 -17.28
C GLU A 22 -16.50 3.36 -16.43
N PHE A 23 -16.27 2.05 -16.29
CA PHE A 23 -17.15 1.17 -15.54
C PHE A 23 -17.13 1.47 -14.04
N LEU A 24 -15.94 1.62 -13.44
CA LEU A 24 -15.75 1.91 -12.02
C LEU A 24 -16.26 3.30 -11.62
N THR A 25 -16.09 4.32 -12.47
CA THR A 25 -16.61 5.68 -12.23
C THR A 25 -18.11 5.65 -12.00
N SER A 26 -18.81 4.81 -12.76
CA SER A 26 -20.26 4.62 -12.65
C SER A 26 -20.68 4.00 -11.31
N ILE A 27 -19.84 3.12 -10.76
CA ILE A 27 -20.07 2.49 -9.45
C ILE A 27 -19.75 3.49 -8.34
N TYR A 28 -18.59 4.15 -8.41
CA TYR A 28 -18.13 5.13 -7.43
C TYR A 28 -19.13 6.27 -7.22
N LYS A 29 -19.74 6.80 -8.29
CA LYS A 29 -20.79 7.83 -8.18
C LYS A 29 -22.02 7.40 -7.38
N ARG A 30 -22.31 6.11 -7.33
CA ARG A 30 -23.42 5.56 -6.54
C ARG A 30 -22.99 5.22 -5.11
N GLU A 31 -21.77 4.73 -4.96
CA GLU A 31 -21.21 4.21 -3.71
C GLU A 31 -19.76 4.70 -3.53
N PRO A 32 -19.58 5.97 -3.12
CA PRO A 32 -18.25 6.57 -3.06
C PRO A 32 -17.36 6.00 -1.95
N ASN A 33 -17.95 5.32 -0.97
CA ASN A 33 -17.26 4.81 0.20
C ASN A 33 -16.94 3.31 0.09
N TYR A 34 -16.90 2.75 -1.14
CA TYR A 34 -16.59 1.33 -1.34
C TYR A 34 -15.09 1.13 -1.61
N PRO A 35 -14.28 0.62 -0.64
CA PRO A 35 -12.82 0.65 -0.74
C PRO A 35 -12.27 -0.13 -1.94
N ASP A 36 -12.88 -1.27 -2.26
CA ASP A 36 -12.47 -2.11 -3.41
C ASP A 36 -12.56 -1.34 -4.74
N VAL A 37 -13.57 -0.48 -4.88
CA VAL A 37 -13.77 0.37 -6.08
C VAL A 37 -12.75 1.49 -6.11
N ILE A 38 -12.48 2.14 -4.97
CA ILE A 38 -11.44 3.17 -4.86
C ILE A 38 -10.08 2.59 -5.26
N HIS A 39 -9.73 1.43 -4.69
CA HIS A 39 -8.49 0.72 -4.99
C HIS A 39 -8.37 0.38 -6.48
N SER A 40 -9.44 -0.15 -7.07
CA SER A 40 -9.45 -0.52 -8.50
C SER A 40 -9.36 0.69 -9.43
N ILE A 41 -9.95 1.83 -9.06
CA ILE A 41 -9.79 3.09 -9.81
C ILE A 41 -8.33 3.53 -9.78
N LEU A 42 -7.68 3.46 -8.60
CA LEU A 42 -6.27 3.80 -8.45
C LEU A 42 -5.36 2.86 -9.26
N ASP A 43 -5.62 1.56 -9.27
CA ASP A 43 -4.90 0.60 -10.13
C ASP A 43 -5.00 0.99 -11.61
N ALA A 44 -6.21 1.33 -12.08
CA ALA A 44 -6.41 1.73 -13.47
C ALA A 44 -5.76 3.09 -13.80
N LEU A 45 -5.79 4.07 -12.89
CA LEU A 45 -5.09 5.35 -13.05
C LEU A 45 -3.58 5.12 -13.16
N PHE A 46 -2.99 4.36 -12.24
CA PHE A 46 -1.55 4.09 -12.25
C PHE A 46 -1.14 3.24 -13.45
N GLY A 47 -1.97 2.29 -13.89
CA GLY A 47 -1.79 1.54 -15.13
C GLY A 47 -1.74 2.42 -16.38
N LEU A 48 -2.43 3.57 -16.37
CA LEU A 48 -2.39 4.58 -17.44
C LEU A 48 -1.23 5.58 -17.30
N GLY A 49 -0.39 5.45 -16.27
CA GLY A 49 0.66 6.43 -15.96
C GLY A 49 0.12 7.73 -15.37
N LYS A 50 -1.15 7.76 -14.94
CA LYS A 50 -1.77 8.89 -14.26
C LYS A 50 -1.49 8.88 -12.77
N THR A 51 -1.86 9.95 -12.10
CA THR A 51 -1.83 10.10 -10.65
C THR A 51 -3.22 10.01 -10.04
N GLU A 52 -3.27 9.79 -8.73
CA GLU A 52 -4.50 9.82 -7.94
C GLU A 52 -5.26 11.15 -8.08
N ASN A 53 -4.59 12.26 -8.43
CA ASN A 53 -5.24 13.56 -8.57
C ASN A 53 -5.95 13.76 -9.92
N GLU A 54 -5.85 12.80 -10.85
CA GLU A 54 -6.43 12.89 -12.20
C GLU A 54 -7.80 12.20 -12.31
N PHE A 55 -8.49 12.06 -11.18
CA PHE A 55 -9.85 11.55 -11.08
C PHE A 55 -10.68 12.49 -10.20
N ASP A 56 -11.95 12.68 -10.56
CA ASP A 56 -12.88 13.56 -9.85
C ASP A 56 -13.42 12.87 -8.59
N TRP A 57 -12.58 12.71 -7.57
CA TRP A 57 -12.97 12.13 -6.29
C TRP A 57 -13.96 13.02 -5.54
N ILE A 58 -14.92 12.40 -4.86
CA ILE A 58 -15.76 13.09 -3.86
C ILE A 58 -14.91 13.39 -2.62
N GLU A 59 -14.08 12.43 -2.21
CA GLU A 59 -13.06 12.56 -1.19
C GLU A 59 -11.76 11.94 -1.71
N ASN A 60 -10.66 12.68 -1.63
CA ASN A 60 -9.38 12.23 -2.17
C ASN A 60 -8.87 11.03 -1.37
N PRO A 61 -8.52 9.91 -2.02
CA PRO A 61 -7.99 8.74 -1.34
C PRO A 61 -6.60 9.02 -0.76
N VAL A 62 -6.31 8.42 0.39
CA VAL A 62 -5.01 8.51 1.04
C VAL A 62 -4.07 7.48 0.44
N VAL A 63 -3.22 7.92 -0.48
CA VAL A 63 -2.24 7.07 -1.17
C VAL A 63 -0.87 7.15 -0.50
N LEU A 64 -0.41 6.02 0.05
CA LEU A 64 0.91 5.90 0.65
C LEU A 64 1.98 5.67 -0.43
N LYS A 65 3.01 6.52 -0.46
CA LYS A 65 4.14 6.46 -1.42
C LYS A 65 5.42 6.07 -0.71
N LEU A 66 6.28 5.28 -1.34
CA LEU A 66 7.53 4.82 -0.72
C LEU A 66 8.54 5.96 -0.55
N ASN A 67 8.51 6.63 0.61
CA ASN A 67 9.31 7.82 0.90
C ASN A 67 9.69 7.88 2.41
N ASN A 68 10.22 9.02 2.87
CA ASN A 68 10.59 9.19 4.28
C ASN A 68 9.38 9.22 5.23
N GLU A 69 8.21 9.64 4.77
CA GLU A 69 6.98 9.62 5.57
C GLU A 69 6.56 8.18 5.88
N THR A 70 6.55 7.29 4.88
CA THR A 70 6.34 5.84 5.11
C THR A 70 7.34 5.28 6.10
N LYS A 71 8.62 5.67 5.98
CA LYS A 71 9.66 5.21 6.91
C LYS A 71 9.37 5.66 8.33
N ASP A 72 8.96 6.91 8.53
CA ASP A 72 8.65 7.44 9.86
C ASP A 72 7.40 6.80 10.47
N LEU A 73 6.38 6.50 9.65
CA LEU A 73 5.23 5.68 10.04
C LEU A 73 5.66 4.28 10.52
N CYS A 74 6.54 3.61 9.78
CA CYS A 74 7.10 2.32 10.21
C CYS A 74 7.85 2.44 11.54
N LYS A 75 8.64 3.50 11.75
CA LYS A 75 9.32 3.73 13.05
C LYS A 75 8.31 3.92 14.17
N ASP A 76 7.27 4.72 13.96
CA ASP A 76 6.28 5.03 14.99
C ASP A 76 5.42 3.82 15.36
N PHE A 77 5.11 2.97 14.39
CA PHE A 77 4.49 1.67 14.64
C PHE A 77 5.41 0.77 15.49
N LEU A 78 6.68 0.62 15.09
CA LEU A 78 7.64 -0.27 15.76
C LEU A 78 8.08 0.24 17.13
N LYS A 79 8.13 1.55 17.38
CA LYS A 79 8.45 2.14 18.71
C LYS A 79 7.52 1.61 19.81
N LYS A 80 6.27 1.30 19.45
CA LYS A 80 5.25 0.79 20.39
C LYS A 80 5.42 -0.71 20.66
N LYS A 81 6.27 -1.42 19.90
CA LYS A 81 6.48 -2.87 20.01
C LYS A 81 7.70 -3.17 20.87
N ARG A 82 7.56 -4.10 21.81
CA ARG A 82 8.66 -4.51 22.73
C ARG A 82 9.57 -5.59 22.14
N LYS A 83 9.03 -6.45 21.28
CA LYS A 83 9.73 -7.57 20.63
C LYS A 83 9.75 -7.34 19.11
N PRO A 84 10.66 -8.00 18.36
CA PRO A 84 10.50 -8.13 16.92
C PRO A 84 9.10 -8.63 16.57
N ILE A 85 8.59 -8.14 15.45
CA ILE A 85 7.32 -8.57 14.87
C ILE A 85 7.56 -9.05 13.45
N SER A 86 6.65 -9.84 12.90
CA SER A 86 6.69 -10.18 11.47
C SER A 86 6.67 -8.90 10.63
N PHE A 87 7.50 -8.86 9.59
CA PHE A 87 7.48 -7.78 8.61
C PHE A 87 6.13 -7.69 7.90
N LEU A 88 5.48 -8.83 7.64
CA LEU A 88 4.13 -8.87 7.08
C LEU A 88 3.14 -8.09 7.96
N SER A 89 3.19 -8.24 9.28
CA SER A 89 2.31 -7.48 10.18
C SER A 89 2.54 -5.96 10.16
N LEU A 90 3.75 -5.51 9.84
CA LEU A 90 4.00 -4.09 9.59
C LEU A 90 3.39 -3.66 8.25
N TYR A 91 3.50 -4.49 7.21
CA TYR A 91 2.93 -4.17 5.90
C TYR A 91 1.39 -4.18 5.90
N GLU A 92 0.77 -5.16 6.56
CA GLU A 92 -0.68 -5.23 6.79
C GLU A 92 -1.21 -3.98 7.49
N TYR A 93 -0.47 -3.45 8.49
CA TYR A 93 -0.82 -2.19 9.13
C TYR A 93 -0.89 -1.03 8.11
N LEU A 94 0.05 -0.96 7.16
CA LEU A 94 0.00 0.07 6.12
C LEU A 94 -1.17 -0.14 5.14
N ILE A 95 -1.54 -1.38 4.83
CA ILE A 95 -2.72 -1.65 3.99
C ILE A 95 -4.01 -1.23 4.69
N ILE A 96 -4.09 -1.42 6.01
CA ILE A 96 -5.30 -1.11 6.79
C ILE A 96 -5.48 0.40 6.98
N GLU A 97 -4.39 1.16 7.13
CA GLU A 97 -4.45 2.59 7.46
C GLU A 97 -4.57 3.50 6.24
N PHE A 98 -4.35 2.99 5.02
CA PHE A 98 -4.31 3.77 3.79
C PHE A 98 -5.22 3.16 2.73
N ASP A 99 -5.86 4.00 1.92
CA ASP A 99 -6.74 3.52 0.83
C ASP A 99 -5.95 2.78 -0.25
N TYR A 100 -4.65 3.10 -0.38
CA TYR A 100 -3.78 2.46 -1.35
C TYR A 100 -2.30 2.55 -0.96
N VAL A 101 -1.58 1.44 -1.11
CA VAL A 101 -0.12 1.37 -0.92
C VAL A 101 0.55 1.26 -2.29
N LYS A 102 1.23 2.32 -2.74
CA LYS A 102 1.77 2.44 -4.11
C LYS A 102 3.08 1.70 -4.35
N PHE A 103 3.41 0.73 -3.51
CA PHE A 103 4.64 -0.03 -3.61
C PHE A 103 4.37 -1.44 -3.10
N PRO A 104 5.00 -2.46 -3.71
CA PRO A 104 4.89 -3.81 -3.19
C PRO A 104 5.66 -3.94 -1.88
N GLU A 105 5.26 -4.91 -1.06
CA GLU A 105 5.92 -5.28 0.19
C GLU A 105 7.44 -5.45 0.04
N SER A 106 7.87 -6.08 -1.06
CA SER A 106 9.30 -6.32 -1.34
C SER A 106 10.12 -5.02 -1.50
N ASP A 107 9.51 -3.94 -1.99
CA ASP A 107 10.20 -2.66 -2.15
C ASP A 107 10.27 -1.91 -0.82
N LEU A 108 9.23 -2.00 0.02
CA LEU A 108 9.32 -1.54 1.40
C LEU A 108 10.44 -2.27 2.15
N TYR A 109 10.52 -3.59 2.01
CA TYR A 109 11.58 -4.39 2.64
C TYR A 109 12.97 -3.88 2.25
N LYS A 110 13.24 -3.77 0.93
CA LYS A 110 14.52 -3.25 0.42
C LYS A 110 14.79 -1.85 0.94
N TYR A 111 13.79 -0.98 0.91
CA TYR A 111 13.92 0.41 1.32
C TYR A 111 14.29 0.54 2.81
N LEU A 112 13.59 -0.17 3.69
CA LEU A 112 13.87 -0.16 5.13
C LEU A 112 15.21 -0.81 5.47
N LYS A 113 15.62 -1.85 4.72
CA LYS A 113 16.89 -2.56 4.93
C LYS A 113 18.13 -1.69 4.68
N THR A 114 18.00 -0.61 3.91
CA THR A 114 19.09 0.36 3.73
C THR A 114 19.29 1.29 4.93
N ASP A 115 18.35 1.31 5.87
CA ASP A 115 18.33 2.25 6.98
C ASP A 115 18.79 1.59 8.28
N VAL A 116 19.82 2.19 8.90
CA VAL A 116 20.51 1.66 10.08
C VAL A 116 19.61 1.52 11.32
N PHE A 117 18.40 2.09 11.32
CA PHE A 117 17.48 1.95 12.45
C PHE A 117 16.64 0.68 12.41
N PHE A 118 16.55 -0.01 11.26
CA PHE A 118 15.76 -1.24 11.14
C PHE A 118 16.68 -2.46 11.15
N GLU A 119 16.37 -3.41 12.03
CA GLU A 119 17.02 -4.72 12.04
C GLU A 119 16.01 -5.78 11.62
N PHE A 120 16.37 -6.55 10.61
CA PHE A 120 15.62 -7.71 10.13
C PHE A 120 16.24 -9.00 10.67
N SER A 121 15.41 -9.99 10.98
CA SER A 121 15.88 -11.34 11.28
C SER A 121 16.44 -12.03 10.02
N ASP A 122 17.18 -13.12 10.24
CA ASP A 122 17.89 -13.96 9.26
C ASP A 122 17.82 -13.51 7.79
N ILE A 123 18.92 -12.92 7.32
CA ILE A 123 19.06 -12.31 6.00
C ILE A 123 18.91 -13.32 4.85
N LYS A 124 18.96 -14.64 5.14
CA LYS A 124 18.79 -15.70 4.14
C LYS A 124 17.33 -16.06 3.87
N LYS A 125 16.39 -15.54 4.66
CA LYS A 125 14.96 -15.76 4.44
C LYS A 125 14.38 -14.74 3.49
N GLU A 126 13.31 -15.14 2.82
CA GLU A 126 12.49 -14.26 2.01
C GLU A 126 11.79 -13.20 2.88
N PHE A 127 11.42 -12.07 2.27
CA PHE A 127 10.93 -10.91 3.02
C PHE A 127 9.64 -11.18 3.82
N TRP A 128 8.83 -12.16 3.44
CA TRP A 128 7.61 -12.52 4.16
C TRP A 128 7.85 -13.38 5.42
N ASP A 129 9.05 -13.96 5.57
CA ASP A 129 9.42 -14.87 6.68
C ASP A 129 10.41 -14.25 7.68
N VAL A 130 10.63 -12.93 7.60
CA VAL A 130 11.51 -12.19 8.51
C VAL A 130 10.73 -11.38 9.53
N ASP A 131 11.35 -11.24 10.70
CA ASP A 131 10.92 -10.29 11.71
C ASP A 131 11.66 -8.97 11.53
N ILE A 132 11.04 -7.89 11.95
CA ILE A 132 11.62 -6.55 11.98
C ILE A 132 11.51 -5.95 13.39
N LYS A 133 12.52 -5.18 13.79
CA LYS A 133 12.45 -4.30 14.97
C LYS A 133 13.20 -2.99 14.72
N LEU A 134 12.89 -2.01 15.55
CA LEU A 134 13.63 -0.75 15.62
C LEU A 134 14.82 -0.89 16.58
N LEU A 135 16.01 -0.53 16.11
CA LEU A 135 17.21 -0.41 16.94
C LEU A 135 17.14 0.87 17.78
N ARG A 136 17.41 0.75 19.09
CA ARG A 136 17.61 1.92 19.95
C ARG A 136 18.97 2.52 19.63
N LYS A 137 19.05 3.83 19.41
CA LYS A 137 20.35 4.53 19.38
C LYS A 137 21.15 4.12 20.63
N LYS A 138 22.39 3.67 20.46
CA LYS A 138 23.35 3.75 21.56
C LYS A 138 23.44 5.23 21.93
N LYS A 139 23.10 5.58 23.17
CA LYS A 139 23.57 6.84 23.73
C LYS A 139 25.10 6.72 23.72
N ASN A 140 25.75 7.54 22.90
CA ASN A 140 27.18 7.81 23.10
C ASN A 140 27.36 8.50 24.45
#